data_AF-A0A0S7YHB5-F1
#
_entry.id   AF-A0A0S7YHB5-F1
#
_cell.length_a   1.000
_cell.length_b   1.000
_cell.length_c   1.000
_cell.angle_alpha   90.00
_cell.angle_beta   90.00
_cell.angle_gamma   90.00
#
_symmetry.space_group_name_H-M   'P 1'
#
loop_
_entity.id
_entity.type
_entity.pdbx_description
1 polymer ?
#
loop_
_entity_poly.entity_id
_entity_poly.type
_entity_poly.pdbx_seq_one_letter_code
_entity_poly.pdbx_strand_id
1 'polypeptide(L)' 'MEEQKFERKKWKKEKGAIFIPAGLFLGFGIGFAMNNIPAGLFIGFGVGFFAYAISLFFEK' A
#
# COMPACT_ATOMS: atom_id res chain seq x y z
N MET A 1 -17.13 25.47 -14.28
CA MET A 1 -15.75 25.54 -13.75
C MET A 1 -15.63 25.11 -12.28
N GLU A 2 -16.71 24.62 -11.65
CA GLU A 2 -16.71 24.14 -10.25
C GLU A 2 -16.48 22.63 -10.08
N GLU A 3 -16.76 21.80 -11.08
CA GLU A 3 -16.57 20.33 -11.02
C GLU A 3 -15.11 19.90 -10.86
N GLN A 4 -14.16 20.67 -11.37
CA GLN A 4 -12.72 20.37 -11.30
C GLN A 4 -12.13 20.49 -9.87
N LYS A 5 -12.85 21.10 -8.92
CA LYS A 5 -12.38 21.24 -7.53
C LYS A 5 -12.66 20.00 -6.67
N PHE A 6 -13.59 19.14 -7.08
CA PHE A 6 -13.94 17.94 -6.30
C PHE A 6 -12.89 16.83 -6.45
N GLU A 7 -12.39 16.62 -7.67
CA GLU A 7 -11.40 15.58 -8.00
C GLU A 7 -10.05 15.79 -7.29
N ARG A 8 -9.57 17.05 -7.19
CA ARG A 8 -8.27 17.35 -6.58
C ARG A 8 -8.22 17.18 -5.06
N LYS A 9 -9.37 17.16 -4.38
CA LYS A 9 -9.40 16.98 -2.91
C LYS A 9 -9.23 15.52 -2.49
N LYS A 10 -9.54 14.57 -3.38
CA LYS A 10 -9.42 13.13 -3.11
C LYS A 10 -7.96 12.66 -3.08
N TRP A 11 -7.14 13.21 -3.99
CA TRP A 11 -5.75 12.80 -4.20
C TRP A 11 -4.79 13.15 -3.07
N LYS A 12 -5.13 14.14 -2.23
CA LYS A 12 -4.28 14.48 -1.07
C LYS A 12 -4.33 13.46 0.06
N LYS A 13 -5.31 12.54 0.05
CA LYS A 13 -5.46 11.47 1.06
C LYS A 13 -4.97 10.10 0.57
N GLU A 14 -4.41 10.03 -0.63
CA GLU A 14 -4.05 8.78 -1.31
C GLU A 14 -2.58 8.39 -1.14
N LYS A 15 -1.76 9.20 -0.46
CA LYS A 15 -0.35 8.86 -0.22
C LYS A 15 -0.19 7.55 0.56
N GLY A 16 -1.11 7.24 1.47
CA GLY A 16 -1.14 5.97 2.17
C GLY A 16 -1.49 4.78 1.27
N ALA A 17 -2.22 4.98 0.16
CA ALA A 17 -2.63 3.89 -0.71
C ALA A 17 -1.46 3.24 -1.47
N ILE A 18 -0.25 3.84 -1.47
CA ILE A 18 0.96 3.30 -2.09
C ILE A 18 1.59 2.16 -1.27
N PHE A 19 1.36 2.10 0.06
CA PHE A 19 1.96 1.07 0.92
C PHE A 19 1.48 -0.35 0.59
N ILE A 20 0.22 -0.48 0.13
CA ILE A 20 -0.39 -1.76 -0.27
C ILE A 20 0.28 -2.35 -1.54
N PRO A 21 0.31 -1.63 -2.69
CA PRO A 21 0.99 -2.14 -3.89
C PRO A 21 2.50 -2.31 -3.66
N ALA A 22 3.15 -1.44 -2.86
CA ALA A 22 4.55 -1.62 -2.51
C ALA A 22 4.79 -2.91 -1.71
N GLY A 23 3.98 -3.20 -0.70
CA GLY A 23 4.03 -4.44 0.08
C GLY A 23 3.76 -5.68 -0.77
N LEU A 24 2.80 -5.61 -1.69
CA LEU A 24 2.52 -6.68 -2.67
C LEU A 24 3.74 -6.97 -3.54
N PHE A 25 4.34 -5.95 -4.17
CA PHE A 25 5.49 -6.13 -5.06
C PHE A 25 6.71 -6.66 -4.31
N LEU A 26 6.97 -6.16 -3.10
CA LEU A 26 8.07 -6.66 -2.26
C LEU A 26 7.83 -8.11 -1.82
N GLY A 27 6.62 -8.43 -1.36
CA GLY A 27 6.26 -9.79 -0.96
C GLY A 27 6.33 -10.78 -2.11
N PHE A 28 5.84 -10.37 -3.28
CA PHE A 28 5.94 -11.17 -4.49
C PHE A 28 7.40 -11.40 -4.91
N GLY A 29 8.24 -10.36 -4.92
CA GLY A 29 9.66 -10.48 -5.25
C GLY A 29 10.43 -11.40 -4.30
N ILE A 30 10.20 -11.26 -2.99
CA ILE A 30 10.83 -12.11 -1.96
C ILE A 30 10.30 -13.54 -2.05
N GLY A 31 8.99 -13.73 -2.19
CA GLY A 31 8.37 -15.04 -2.35
C GLY A 31 8.81 -15.77 -3.61
N PHE A 32 9.03 -15.03 -4.70
CA PHE A 32 9.59 -15.55 -5.94
C PHE A 32 11.03 -16.04 -5.75
N ALA A 33 11.87 -15.27 -5.06
CA ALA A 33 13.24 -15.69 -4.74
C ALA A 33 13.31 -16.93 -3.84
N MET A 34 12.34 -17.09 -2.94
CA MET A 34 12.26 -18.22 -2.01
C MET A 34 11.53 -19.45 -2.57
N ASN A 35 11.10 -19.44 -3.86
CA ASN A 35 10.22 -20.45 -4.46
C ASN A 35 8.92 -20.70 -3.65
N ASN A 36 8.52 -19.74 -2.83
CA ASN A 36 7.33 -19.79 -2.00
C ASN A 36 6.58 -18.46 -2.10
N ILE A 37 5.99 -18.26 -3.28
CA ILE A 37 5.20 -17.07 -3.62
C ILE A 37 4.06 -16.84 -2.63
N PRO A 38 3.28 -17.86 -2.19
CA PRO A 38 2.23 -17.66 -1.20
C PRO A 38 2.77 -17.04 0.10
N ALA A 39 3.86 -17.59 0.65
CA ALA A 39 4.44 -17.09 1.88
C ALA A 39 4.95 -15.65 1.74
N GLY A 40 5.67 -15.35 0.63
CA GLY A 40 6.14 -14.00 0.36
C GLY A 40 5.00 -13.00 0.19
N LEU A 41 3.92 -13.36 -0.51
CA LEU A 41 2.73 -12.51 -0.66
C LEU A 41 2.04 -12.25 0.69
N PHE A 42 1.85 -13.28 1.52
CA PHE A 42 1.25 -13.10 2.85
C PHE A 42 2.09 -12.17 3.74
N ILE A 43 3.42 -12.32 3.71
CA ILE A 43 4.32 -11.44 4.46
C ILE A 43 4.29 -10.02 3.89
N GLY A 44 4.37 -9.86 2.57
CA GLY A 44 4.35 -8.54 1.92
C GLY A 44 3.04 -7.79 2.11
N PHE A 45 1.90 -8.49 2.03
CA PHE A 45 0.61 -7.92 2.38
C PHE A 45 0.54 -7.57 3.86
N GLY A 46 0.96 -8.46 4.76
CA GLY A 46 0.96 -8.20 6.20
C GLY A 46 1.76 -6.94 6.55
N VAL A 47 2.97 -6.80 6.00
CA VAL A 47 3.83 -5.63 6.20
C VAL A 47 3.24 -4.38 5.53
N GLY A 48 2.72 -4.49 4.31
CA GLY A 48 2.11 -3.37 3.58
C GLY A 48 0.87 -2.80 4.29
N PHE A 49 -0.02 -3.66 4.78
CA PHE A 49 -1.17 -3.27 5.58
C PHE A 49 -0.76 -2.67 6.92
N PHE A 50 0.25 -3.25 7.58
CA PHE A 50 0.77 -2.73 8.85
C PHE A 50 1.38 -1.33 8.70
N ALA A 51 2.22 -1.12 7.67
CA ALA A 51 2.79 0.18 7.36
C ALA A 51 1.71 1.22 6.99
N TYR A 52 0.69 0.81 6.22
CA TYR A 52 -0.45 1.67 5.92
C TYR A 52 -1.22 2.06 7.18
N ALA A 53 -1.50 1.11 8.07
CA ALA A 53 -2.19 1.36 9.34
C ALA A 53 -1.40 2.31 10.25
N ILE A 54 -0.08 2.16 10.33
CA ILE A 54 0.80 3.09 11.05
C ILE A 54 0.77 4.48 10.41
N SER A 55 0.88 4.57 9.08
CA SER A 55 0.82 5.84 8.35
C SER A 55 -0.52 6.54 8.58
N LEU A 56 -1.62 5.78 8.65
CA LEU A 56 -2.96 6.30 8.93
C LEU A 56 -3.08 6.79 10.39
N PHE A 57 -2.37 6.14 11.32
CA PHE A 57 -2.33 6.54 12.73
C PHE A 57 -1.51 7.83 12.94
N PHE A 58 -0.40 8.01 12.21
CA PHE A 58 0.43 9.21 12.26
C PHE A 58 -0.18 10.42 11.52
N GLU A 59 -1.08 10.19 10.57
CA GLU A 59 -1.74 11.24 9.80
C GLU A 59 -3.08 11.71 10.43
N LYS A 60 -3.41 11.21 11.63
CA LYS A 60 -4.60 11.56 12.41
C LYS A 60 -4.28 12.64 13.45
#